data_AF-A0AAD3DCE7-F1
#
_entry.id   AF-A0AAD3DCE7-F1
#
_cell.length_a   1.000
_cell.length_b   1.000
_cell.length_c   1.000
_cell.angle_alpha   90.00
_cell.angle_beta   90.00
_cell.angle_gamma   90.00
#
_symmetry.space_group_name_H-M   'P 1'
#
loop_
_entity.id
_entity.type
_entity.pdbx_description
1 polymer ?
#
loop_
_entity_poly.entity_id
_entity_poly.type
_entity_poly.pdbx_seq_one_letter_code
_entity_poly.pdbx_strand_id
1 'polypeptide(L)'
;MTIVKILGNIVILLSIIIGCIGRFQPHLFFKLPNGFILWALTGHPLPPFIIPGPFKEGNVDWLNDGDLIVTAAPKSGTTWMLFCSHQIRVKGDDEKFPYADVSLNTPWPELIQTPGDTWEIQREKYNTTVLADGTLFKNYWDHPEYPFRIFKSHNLPKGFGSLIGSDNPPKKVKFIAMARPALDQIASFIPFFVGKTDEFRKTWGGFPPVSIGTNAREQAKTVFSRTKPGNKWFDMTLPYVKSWWEVKDEDNVLLLHYSDAVKDLDGTVKKIADFLDVELSPEHHAKVVDRCSYKYMKGKQHLFEYQMPLNREFDGKRIVKSGSMIRKGTNGDGKVFFTDEEIAEFNKREEDFYGEDIDILDWHRHGSMK
;
A
#
# COMPACT_ATOMS: atom_id res chain seq x y z
N MET A 1 -55.82 -4.75 3.19
CA MET A 1 -55.31 -3.41 2.76
C MET A 1 -54.40 -2.74 3.80
N THR A 2 -54.65 -2.93 5.10
CA THR A 2 -53.90 -2.29 6.20
C THR A 2 -52.44 -2.78 6.34
N ILE A 3 -52.19 -4.09 6.22
CA ILE A 3 -50.84 -4.67 6.32
C ILE A 3 -49.91 -4.16 5.20
N VAL A 4 -50.41 -4.09 3.96
CA VAL A 4 -49.63 -3.59 2.82
C VAL A 4 -49.23 -2.12 3.00
N LYS A 5 -50.12 -1.28 3.54
CA LYS A 5 -49.81 0.12 3.85
C LYS A 5 -48.77 0.25 4.97
N ILE A 6 -48.87 -0.58 6.02
CA ILE A 6 -47.88 -0.62 7.09
C ILE A 6 -46.50 -1.03 6.56
N LEU A 7 -46.45 -2.10 5.75
CA LEU A 7 -45.21 -2.55 5.11
C LEU A 7 -44.62 -1.47 4.19
N GLY A 8 -45.45 -0.79 3.39
CA GLY A 8 -45.02 0.32 2.54
C GLY A 8 -44.40 1.47 3.34
N ASN A 9 -45.03 1.87 4.44
CA ASN A 9 -44.51 2.92 5.32
C ASN A 9 -43.19 2.52 5.98
N ILE A 10 -43.05 1.26 6.41
CA ILE A 10 -41.79 0.74 6.96
C ILE A 10 -40.67 0.80 5.91
N VAL A 11 -40.95 0.37 4.67
CA VAL A 11 -39.96 0.42 3.57
C VAL A 11 -39.54 1.85 3.26
N ILE A 12 -40.48 2.80 3.23
CA ILE A 12 -40.18 4.22 3.01
C ILE A 12 -39.30 4.74 4.16
N LEU A 13 -39.67 4.47 5.40
CA LEU A 13 -38.90 4.93 6.57
C LEU A 13 -37.47 4.35 6.57
N LEU A 14 -37.32 3.05 6.30
CA LEU A 14 -36.01 2.40 6.19
C LEU A 14 -35.18 3.02 5.06
N SER A 15 -35.79 3.30 3.91
CA SER A 15 -35.11 3.92 2.77
C SER A 15 -34.64 5.34 3.11
N ILE A 16 -35.45 6.13 3.81
CA ILE A 16 -35.07 7.47 4.30
C ILE A 16 -33.90 7.34 5.28
N ILE A 17 -33.95 6.42 6.25
CA ILE A 17 -32.88 6.21 7.21
C ILE A 17 -31.57 5.83 6.51
N ILE A 18 -31.60 4.85 5.61
CA ILE A 18 -30.42 4.42 4.84
C ILE A 18 -29.88 5.59 4.01
N GLY A 19 -30.75 6.35 3.35
CA GLY A 19 -30.36 7.53 2.58
C GLY A 19 -29.74 8.63 3.44
N CYS A 20 -30.28 8.89 4.63
CA CYS A 20 -29.73 9.84 5.59
C CYS A 20 -28.36 9.39 6.12
N ILE A 21 -28.22 8.12 6.51
CA ILE A 21 -26.93 7.54 6.94
C ILE A 21 -25.92 7.68 5.79
N GLY A 22 -26.29 7.24 4.60
CA GLY A 22 -25.44 7.30 3.41
C GLY A 22 -24.97 8.71 3.06
N ARG A 23 -25.84 9.70 3.23
CA ARG A 23 -25.52 11.10 2.94
C ARG A 23 -24.66 11.76 4.01
N PHE A 24 -24.93 11.49 5.29
CA PHE A 24 -24.36 12.29 6.38
C PHE A 24 -23.31 11.54 7.20
N GLN A 25 -23.47 10.23 7.40
CA GLN A 25 -22.61 9.40 8.26
C GLN A 25 -22.40 7.99 7.66
N PRO A 26 -21.89 7.88 6.42
CA PRO A 26 -21.84 6.62 5.68
C PRO A 26 -20.97 5.54 6.36
N HIS A 27 -20.01 5.94 7.20
CA HIS A 27 -19.17 5.01 7.95
C HIS A 27 -19.97 4.16 8.96
N LEU A 28 -21.16 4.59 9.38
CA LEU A 28 -22.03 3.80 10.26
C LEU A 28 -22.47 2.49 9.59
N PHE A 29 -22.45 2.40 8.26
CA PHE A 29 -22.69 1.14 7.58
C PHE A 29 -21.69 0.06 7.97
N PHE A 30 -20.44 0.39 8.31
CA PHE A 30 -19.44 -0.61 8.69
C PHE A 30 -19.75 -1.35 10.01
N LYS A 31 -20.70 -0.83 10.81
CA LYS A 31 -21.23 -1.56 11.98
C LYS A 31 -22.11 -2.74 11.60
N LEU A 32 -22.56 -2.81 10.35
CA LEU A 32 -23.40 -3.88 9.82
C LEU A 32 -22.54 -4.95 9.12
N PRO A 33 -22.88 -6.24 9.24
CA PRO A 33 -22.32 -7.27 8.38
C PRO A 33 -22.55 -6.93 6.89
N ASN A 34 -21.51 -7.02 6.07
CA ASN A 34 -21.51 -6.62 4.66
C ASN A 34 -21.87 -5.15 4.39
N GLY A 35 -21.80 -4.29 5.41
CA GLY A 35 -22.09 -2.86 5.30
C GLY A 35 -21.20 -2.09 4.32
N PHE A 36 -20.05 -2.63 3.93
CA PHE A 36 -19.24 -2.04 2.87
C PHE A 36 -19.97 -1.96 1.51
N ILE A 37 -20.98 -2.81 1.29
CA ILE A 37 -21.82 -2.76 0.09
C ILE A 37 -22.67 -1.48 0.10
N LEU A 38 -23.30 -1.17 1.24
CA LEU A 38 -24.07 0.06 1.40
C LEU A 38 -23.18 1.29 1.24
N TRP A 39 -21.97 1.27 1.81
CA TRP A 39 -20.95 2.29 1.59
C TRP A 39 -20.63 2.51 0.10
N ALA A 40 -20.42 1.43 -0.65
CA ALA A 40 -20.12 1.52 -2.08
C ALA A 40 -21.34 2.05 -2.87
N LEU A 41 -22.56 1.63 -2.52
CA LEU A 41 -23.80 2.08 -3.18
C LEU A 41 -24.06 3.58 -3.02
N THR A 42 -23.53 4.22 -1.98
CA THR A 42 -23.64 5.67 -1.78
C THR A 42 -22.55 6.47 -2.47
N GLY A 43 -21.78 5.83 -3.37
CA GLY A 43 -20.81 6.49 -4.25
C GLY A 43 -19.42 6.69 -3.64
N HIS A 44 -19.16 6.13 -2.46
CA HIS A 44 -17.82 6.21 -1.86
C HIS A 44 -16.81 5.27 -2.52
N PRO A 45 -15.52 5.62 -2.51
CA PRO A 45 -14.48 4.77 -3.09
C PRO A 45 -14.24 3.49 -2.28
N LEU A 46 -13.80 2.43 -2.99
CA LEU A 46 -13.16 1.24 -2.42
C LEU A 46 -11.65 1.28 -2.72
N PRO A 47 -10.78 0.78 -1.83
CA PRO A 47 -11.04 0.26 -0.48
C PRO A 47 -11.54 1.31 0.53
N PRO A 48 -12.41 0.94 1.49
CA PRO A 48 -13.05 1.89 2.41
C PRO A 48 -12.09 2.46 3.48
N PHE A 49 -10.90 1.87 3.60
CA PHE A 49 -9.89 2.22 4.60
C PHE A 49 -8.73 3.04 4.03
N ILE A 50 -8.76 3.39 2.74
CA ILE A 50 -7.74 4.24 2.12
C ILE A 50 -8.34 5.61 1.81
N ILE A 51 -7.69 6.66 2.29
CA ILE A 51 -8.10 8.05 2.06
C ILE A 51 -7.06 8.81 1.22
N PRO A 52 -7.47 9.73 0.33
CA PRO A 52 -6.55 10.52 -0.50
C PRO A 52 -5.94 11.74 0.23
N GLY A 53 -6.23 11.92 1.52
CA GLY A 53 -5.99 13.16 2.27
C GLY A 53 -4.54 13.53 2.63
N PRO A 54 -3.68 12.60 3.07
CA PRO A 54 -2.39 12.95 3.67
C PRO A 54 -1.39 13.61 2.72
N PHE A 55 -1.49 13.33 1.42
CA PHE A 55 -0.55 13.85 0.43
C PHE A 55 -1.19 14.81 -0.56
N LYS A 56 -2.49 15.11 -0.39
CA LYS A 56 -3.21 16.03 -1.25
C LYS A 56 -2.54 17.40 -1.21
N GLU A 57 -2.50 18.07 -2.36
CA GLU A 57 -2.03 19.45 -2.48
C GLU A 57 -2.65 20.35 -1.40
N GLY A 58 -1.80 21.13 -0.72
CA GLY A 58 -2.17 21.96 0.43
C GLY A 58 -2.20 21.25 1.79
N ASN A 59 -2.08 19.91 1.84
CA ASN A 59 -2.11 19.11 3.08
C ASN A 59 -0.76 18.42 3.37
N VAL A 60 0.34 19.08 2.97
CA VAL A 60 1.72 18.57 3.08
C VAL A 60 2.52 19.30 4.17
N ASP A 61 1.82 20.08 5.01
CA ASP A 61 2.34 20.84 6.15
C ASP A 61 2.98 19.97 7.24
N TRP A 62 2.63 18.69 7.31
CA TRP A 62 3.13 17.72 8.27
C TRP A 62 4.41 16.99 7.83
N LEU A 63 4.75 17.04 6.54
CA LEU A 63 6.01 16.49 6.02
C LEU A 63 7.21 17.32 6.48
N ASN A 64 8.42 16.83 6.34
CA ASN A 64 9.66 17.56 6.63
C ASN A 64 10.58 17.45 5.41
N ASP A 65 11.55 18.36 5.33
CA ASP A 65 12.66 18.18 4.40
C ASP A 65 13.42 16.90 4.74
N GLY A 66 13.80 16.15 3.72
CA GLY A 66 14.47 14.86 3.83
C GLY A 66 13.53 13.67 4.01
N ASP A 67 12.23 13.87 4.26
CA ASP A 67 11.29 12.76 4.38
C ASP A 67 11.31 11.86 3.13
N LEU A 68 11.23 10.56 3.36
CA LEU A 68 11.10 9.56 2.31
C LEU A 68 9.67 9.04 2.24
N ILE A 69 9.11 9.06 1.03
CA ILE A 69 7.86 8.36 0.70
C ILE A 69 8.19 7.15 -0.17
N VAL A 70 7.99 5.96 0.37
CA VAL A 70 8.02 4.71 -0.40
C VAL A 70 6.64 4.48 -0.99
N THR A 71 6.54 4.71 -2.28
CA THR A 71 5.30 4.58 -3.05
C THR A 71 5.51 3.53 -4.10
N ALA A 72 5.24 2.26 -3.80
CA ALA A 72 5.34 1.20 -4.79
C ALA A 72 3.96 0.86 -5.32
N ALA A 73 3.85 0.37 -6.56
CA ALA A 73 2.59 -0.19 -7.02
C ALA A 73 2.16 -1.27 -6.01
N PRO A 74 0.88 -1.35 -5.62
CA PRO A 74 0.50 -2.29 -4.57
C PRO A 74 0.88 -3.70 -4.98
N LYS A 75 1.54 -4.43 -4.06
CA LYS A 75 2.08 -5.79 -4.28
C LYS A 75 3.34 -5.87 -5.16
N SER A 76 4.01 -4.74 -5.37
CA SER A 76 5.29 -4.66 -6.07
C SER A 76 6.50 -4.52 -5.15
N GLY A 77 6.39 -4.86 -3.86
CA GLY A 77 7.54 -4.84 -2.92
C GLY A 77 7.59 -3.66 -1.95
N THR A 78 6.48 -2.93 -1.73
CA THR A 78 6.45 -1.77 -0.82
C THR A 78 7.02 -2.06 0.57
N THR A 79 6.60 -3.16 1.21
CA THR A 79 7.10 -3.56 2.53
C THR A 79 8.60 -3.85 2.52
N TRP A 80 9.13 -4.37 1.42
CA TRP A 80 10.55 -4.62 1.26
C TRP A 80 11.32 -3.30 1.19
N MET A 81 10.86 -2.35 0.38
CA MET A 81 11.50 -1.04 0.25
C MET A 81 11.39 -0.20 1.52
N LEU A 82 10.27 -0.26 2.24
CA LEU A 82 10.12 0.37 3.56
C LEU A 82 11.16 -0.18 4.54
N PHE A 83 11.28 -1.51 4.61
CA PHE A 83 12.22 -2.15 5.52
C PHE A 83 13.67 -1.87 5.11
N CYS A 84 14.02 -1.95 3.83
CA CYS A 84 15.37 -1.64 3.37
C CYS A 84 15.76 -0.19 3.60
N SER A 85 14.85 0.75 3.33
CA SER A 85 15.08 2.16 3.62
C SER A 85 15.28 2.40 5.11
N HIS A 86 14.53 1.70 5.98
CA HIS A 86 14.76 1.74 7.42
C HIS A 86 16.14 1.17 7.80
N GLN A 87 16.52 0.00 7.27
CA GLN A 87 17.81 -0.61 7.55
C GLN A 87 18.97 0.29 7.10
N ILE A 88 18.84 0.96 5.96
CA ILE A 88 19.79 1.98 5.49
C ILE A 88 19.81 3.17 6.46
N ARG A 89 18.64 3.73 6.81
CA ARG A 89 18.48 4.85 7.75
C ARG A 89 19.22 4.62 9.07
N VAL A 90 19.22 3.38 9.57
CA VAL A 90 19.83 3.01 10.85
C VAL A 90 21.15 2.26 10.68
N LYS A 91 21.69 2.18 9.46
CA LYS A 91 22.94 1.46 9.12
C LYS A 91 22.96 0.01 9.61
N GLY A 92 21.80 -0.64 9.64
CA GLY A 92 21.65 -2.00 10.15
C GLY A 92 21.83 -2.11 11.67
N ASP A 93 21.56 -1.08 12.47
CA ASP A 93 21.59 -1.15 13.93
C ASP A 93 20.20 -1.45 14.52
N ASP A 94 19.75 -2.70 14.43
CA ASP A 94 18.47 -3.13 15.05
C ASP A 94 18.55 -3.20 16.59
N GLU A 95 19.75 -3.18 17.17
CA GLU A 95 19.92 -3.22 18.63
C GLU A 95 19.56 -1.88 19.23
N LYS A 96 20.07 -0.80 18.63
CA LYS A 96 19.72 0.57 19.01
C LYS A 96 18.36 1.00 18.47
N PHE A 97 18.01 0.59 17.25
CA PHE A 97 16.80 1.02 16.56
C PHE A 97 15.94 -0.17 16.12
N PRO A 98 15.27 -0.86 17.05
CA PRO A 98 14.50 -2.05 16.73
C PRO A 98 13.33 -1.73 15.78
N TYR A 99 13.15 -2.60 14.78
CA TYR A 99 11.99 -2.58 13.90
C TYR A 99 10.88 -3.44 14.49
N ALA A 100 9.89 -2.82 15.12
CA ALA A 100 8.82 -3.51 15.85
C ALA A 100 7.68 -3.99 14.92
N ASP A 101 7.22 -3.12 14.04
CA ASP A 101 6.24 -3.44 12.99
C ASP A 101 6.25 -2.36 11.91
N VAL A 102 5.95 -2.76 10.68
CA VAL A 102 5.87 -1.84 9.54
C VAL A 102 4.89 -0.68 9.74
N SER A 103 3.77 -0.89 10.45
CA SER A 103 2.82 0.19 10.78
C SER A 103 3.36 1.17 11.82
N LEU A 104 4.40 0.80 12.58
CA LEU A 104 5.01 1.64 13.61
C LEU A 104 6.20 2.42 13.07
N ASN A 105 7.19 1.72 12.51
CA ASN A 105 8.47 2.32 12.15
C ASN A 105 8.44 3.07 10.81
N THR A 106 7.52 2.70 9.91
CA THR A 106 7.37 3.27 8.56
C THR A 106 5.88 3.38 8.18
N PRO A 107 5.11 4.23 8.88
CA PRO A 107 3.65 4.17 8.87
C PRO A 107 3.03 4.51 7.51
N TRP A 108 1.75 4.16 7.33
CA TRP A 108 0.98 4.42 6.11
C TRP A 108 -0.11 5.46 6.37
N PRO A 109 0.14 6.76 6.13
CA PRO A 109 -0.80 7.84 6.46
C PRO A 109 -2.19 7.71 5.83
N GLU A 110 -2.26 7.09 4.65
CA GLU A 110 -3.53 6.96 3.90
C GLU A 110 -4.42 5.85 4.45
N LEU A 111 -3.88 4.94 5.28
CA LEU A 111 -4.62 3.85 5.89
C LEU A 111 -5.33 4.33 7.16
N ILE A 112 -6.57 4.79 7.04
CA ILE A 112 -7.40 5.04 8.23
C ILE A 112 -7.61 3.75 9.00
N GLN A 113 -7.47 3.83 10.32
CA GLN A 113 -7.55 2.66 11.18
C GLN A 113 -8.90 2.56 11.89
N THR A 114 -9.58 3.69 12.12
CA THR A 114 -10.95 3.69 12.64
C THR A 114 -11.90 4.13 11.52
N PRO A 115 -12.97 3.36 11.23
CA PRO A 115 -13.93 3.76 10.21
C PRO A 115 -14.59 5.11 10.52
N GLY A 116 -14.58 6.01 9.54
CA GLY A 116 -15.10 7.37 9.69
C GLY A 116 -14.08 8.42 10.11
N ASP A 117 -12.86 8.03 10.49
CA ASP A 117 -11.77 8.97 10.73
C ASP A 117 -11.43 9.76 9.46
N THR A 118 -11.08 11.03 9.66
CA THR A 118 -10.45 11.86 8.63
C THR A 118 -8.93 11.81 8.76
N TRP A 119 -8.22 12.43 7.81
CA TRP A 119 -6.77 12.58 7.95
C TRP A 119 -6.40 13.41 9.17
N GLU A 120 -7.15 14.46 9.48
CA GLU A 120 -6.87 15.36 10.61
C GLU A 120 -6.93 14.62 11.94
N ILE A 121 -7.97 13.80 12.13
CA ILE A 121 -8.14 12.93 13.31
C ILE A 121 -7.00 11.92 13.38
N GLN A 122 -6.68 11.27 12.26
CA GLN A 122 -5.60 10.28 12.24
C GLN A 122 -4.24 10.92 12.51
N ARG A 123 -3.96 12.10 11.96
CA ARG A 123 -2.74 12.89 12.20
C ARG A 123 -2.63 13.29 13.67
N GLU A 124 -3.73 13.66 14.32
CA GLU A 124 -3.74 13.89 15.75
C GLU A 124 -3.38 12.61 16.53
N LYS A 125 -4.01 11.48 16.18
CA LYS A 125 -3.69 10.17 16.79
C LYS A 125 -2.22 9.77 16.55
N TYR A 126 -1.64 10.09 15.41
CA TYR A 126 -0.21 9.86 15.13
C TYR A 126 0.69 10.55 16.17
N ASN A 127 0.31 11.76 16.60
CA ASN A 127 1.10 12.58 17.51
C ASN A 127 0.78 12.32 18.99
N THR A 128 -0.38 11.74 19.32
CA THR A 128 -0.89 11.66 20.70
C THR A 128 -1.10 10.24 21.21
N THR A 129 -1.10 9.22 20.34
CA THR A 129 -1.34 7.83 20.76
C THR A 129 -0.15 7.33 21.56
N VAL A 130 -0.40 6.96 22.81
CA VAL A 130 0.52 6.19 23.66
C VAL A 130 0.16 4.72 23.55
N LEU A 131 1.14 3.88 23.20
CA LEU A 131 0.96 2.44 23.07
C LEU A 131 0.92 1.75 24.44
N ALA A 132 0.58 0.46 24.46
CA ALA A 132 0.41 -0.32 25.69
C ALA A 132 1.67 -0.41 26.56
N ASP A 133 2.85 -0.25 25.97
CA ASP A 133 4.15 -0.22 26.65
C ASP A 133 4.53 1.17 27.19
N GLY A 134 3.67 2.17 27.01
CA GLY A 134 3.91 3.56 27.42
C GLY A 134 4.67 4.40 26.37
N THR A 135 5.09 3.81 25.26
CA THR A 135 5.81 4.53 24.20
C THR A 135 4.84 5.40 23.40
N LEU A 136 5.20 6.66 23.15
CA LEU A 136 4.46 7.50 22.22
C LEU A 136 4.65 6.96 20.79
N PHE A 137 3.55 6.67 20.09
CA PHE A 137 3.58 6.09 18.73
C PHE A 137 4.48 6.87 17.77
N LYS A 138 4.48 8.20 17.89
CA LYS A 138 5.35 9.10 17.11
C LYS A 138 6.84 8.73 17.17
N ASN A 139 7.31 8.26 18.32
CA ASN A 139 8.74 7.99 18.55
C ASN A 139 9.27 6.83 17.70
N TYR A 140 8.40 5.97 17.15
CA TYR A 140 8.83 4.88 16.26
C TYR A 140 9.26 5.35 14.87
N TRP A 141 8.70 6.48 14.39
CA TRP A 141 8.93 6.98 13.03
C TRP A 141 9.55 8.37 12.99
N ASP A 142 9.43 9.16 14.07
CA ASP A 142 10.02 10.49 14.27
C ASP A 142 11.04 10.48 15.43
N HIS A 143 11.98 9.54 15.39
CA HIS A 143 13.03 9.43 16.39
C HIS A 143 14.06 10.55 16.19
N PRO A 144 14.54 11.25 17.24
CA PRO A 144 15.45 12.39 17.10
C PRO A 144 16.81 12.03 16.49
N GLU A 145 17.24 10.77 16.60
CA GLU A 145 18.48 10.28 15.99
C GLU A 145 18.28 9.75 14.56
N TYR A 146 17.06 9.73 14.02
CA TYR A 146 16.86 9.38 12.62
C TYR A 146 17.24 10.54 11.71
N PRO A 147 18.03 10.30 10.65
CA PRO A 147 18.36 11.34 9.68
C PRO A 147 17.15 11.80 8.85
N PHE A 148 16.11 10.95 8.72
CA PHE A 148 14.87 11.26 8.02
C PHE A 148 13.72 10.31 8.44
N ARG A 149 12.48 10.71 8.15
CA ARG A 149 11.29 9.89 8.39
C ARG A 149 10.91 9.13 7.12
N ILE A 150 10.18 8.02 7.29
CA ILE A 150 9.81 7.14 6.17
C ILE A 150 8.32 6.86 6.24
N PHE A 151 7.61 7.11 5.15
CA PHE A 151 6.17 6.90 5.02
C PHE A 151 5.84 6.03 3.83
N LYS A 152 4.75 5.28 3.93
CA LYS A 152 4.21 4.49 2.84
C LYS A 152 3.18 5.29 2.03
N SER A 153 3.16 5.09 0.72
CA SER A 153 2.02 5.41 -0.14
C SER A 153 1.82 4.39 -1.27
N HIS A 154 0.72 4.53 -2.02
CA HIS A 154 0.51 3.90 -3.34
C HIS A 154 0.10 4.95 -4.40
N ASN A 155 0.24 6.24 -4.11
CA ASN A 155 -0.19 7.31 -5.00
C ASN A 155 0.70 7.46 -6.24
N LEU A 156 0.09 8.07 -7.26
CA LEU A 156 0.75 8.54 -8.47
C LEU A 156 1.47 9.86 -8.20
N PRO A 157 2.48 10.24 -9.02
CA PRO A 157 3.19 11.52 -8.89
C PRO A 157 2.26 12.72 -8.80
N LYS A 158 1.23 12.77 -9.65
CA LYS A 158 0.20 13.83 -9.63
C LYS A 158 -0.49 14.00 -8.28
N GLY A 159 -0.60 12.93 -7.49
CA GLY A 159 -1.17 12.98 -6.14
C GLY A 159 -0.33 13.78 -5.15
N PHE A 160 0.98 13.93 -5.40
CA PHE A 160 1.91 14.68 -4.57
C PHE A 160 2.07 16.15 -4.99
N GLY A 161 1.48 16.54 -6.12
CA GLY A 161 1.48 17.91 -6.61
C GLY A 161 2.90 18.44 -6.81
N SER A 162 3.18 19.61 -6.22
CA SER A 162 4.46 20.30 -6.33
C SER A 162 5.64 19.62 -5.62
N LEU A 163 5.42 18.52 -4.87
CA LEU A 163 6.51 17.78 -4.23
C LEU A 163 7.39 17.02 -5.23
N ILE A 164 6.98 16.86 -6.48
CA ILE A 164 7.75 16.19 -7.53
C ILE A 164 8.55 17.21 -8.32
N GLY A 165 9.85 16.97 -8.48
CA GLY A 165 10.77 17.78 -9.25
C GLY A 165 11.57 18.81 -8.45
N SER A 166 12.54 19.44 -9.13
CA SER A 166 13.56 20.30 -8.53
C SER A 166 13.22 21.80 -8.53
N ASP A 167 12.27 22.22 -9.38
CA ASP A 167 11.91 23.62 -9.56
C ASP A 167 10.78 24.06 -8.62
N ASN A 168 11.07 25.10 -7.82
CA ASN A 168 10.30 25.63 -6.68
C ASN A 168 10.16 24.61 -5.55
N PRO A 169 10.77 24.79 -4.37
CA PRO A 169 10.52 23.78 -3.36
C PRO A 169 9.30 24.17 -2.50
N PRO A 170 8.20 23.41 -2.56
CA PRO A 170 7.73 22.80 -1.32
C PRO A 170 8.84 21.89 -0.75
N LYS A 171 8.60 21.36 0.45
CA LYS A 171 9.56 20.53 1.19
C LYS A 171 10.34 19.53 0.33
N LYS A 172 11.63 19.34 0.62
CA LYS A 172 12.55 18.43 -0.09
C LYS A 172 12.25 16.97 0.27
N VAL A 173 11.19 16.42 -0.28
CA VAL A 173 10.75 15.03 -0.05
C VAL A 173 11.31 14.12 -1.13
N LYS A 174 11.79 12.94 -0.76
CA LYS A 174 12.29 11.92 -1.68
C LYS A 174 11.24 10.83 -1.90
N PHE A 175 11.22 10.26 -3.10
CA PHE A 175 10.27 9.23 -3.50
C PHE A 175 10.99 7.98 -3.98
N ILE A 176 10.74 6.84 -3.34
CA ILE A 176 11.12 5.55 -3.90
C ILE A 176 9.87 4.91 -4.51
N ALA A 177 9.85 4.86 -5.84
CA ALA A 177 8.84 4.18 -6.60
C ALA A 177 9.29 2.76 -6.97
N MET A 178 8.36 1.80 -6.99
CA MET A 178 8.68 0.43 -7.41
C MET A 178 7.58 -0.19 -8.27
N ALA A 179 8.01 -0.71 -9.42
CA ALA A 179 7.20 -1.50 -10.34
C ALA A 179 7.52 -2.99 -10.22
N ARG A 180 6.64 -3.82 -10.78
CA ARG A 180 6.79 -5.28 -10.86
C ARG A 180 6.02 -5.75 -12.08
N PRO A 181 6.40 -6.86 -12.74
CA PRO A 181 5.62 -7.38 -13.85
C PRO A 181 4.16 -7.52 -13.48
N ALA A 182 3.27 -6.90 -14.26
CA ALA A 182 1.91 -6.64 -13.84
C ALA A 182 1.14 -7.93 -13.51
N LEU A 183 1.32 -9.02 -14.25
CA LEU A 183 0.67 -10.31 -13.92
C LEU A 183 1.12 -10.86 -12.55
N ASP A 184 2.38 -10.71 -12.18
CA ASP A 184 2.88 -11.12 -10.86
C ASP A 184 2.37 -10.21 -9.74
N GLN A 185 2.25 -8.92 -10.01
CA GLN A 185 1.59 -7.96 -9.12
C GLN A 185 0.13 -8.36 -8.87
N ILE A 186 -0.62 -8.63 -9.95
CA ILE A 186 -2.04 -9.00 -9.93
C ILE A 186 -2.23 -10.32 -9.17
N ALA A 187 -1.45 -11.35 -9.49
CA ALA A 187 -1.47 -12.63 -8.78
C ALA A 187 -1.21 -12.46 -7.28
N SER A 188 -0.34 -11.51 -6.89
CA SER A 188 -0.01 -11.27 -5.50
C SER A 188 -1.12 -10.57 -4.70
N PHE A 189 -2.15 -9.99 -5.33
CA PHE A 189 -3.31 -9.46 -4.61
C PHE A 189 -4.14 -10.58 -3.97
N ILE A 190 -4.26 -11.72 -4.63
CA ILE A 190 -5.11 -12.84 -4.20
C ILE A 190 -4.79 -13.28 -2.75
N PRO A 191 -3.57 -13.74 -2.43
CA PRO A 191 -3.25 -14.17 -1.06
C PRO A 191 -3.30 -13.01 -0.05
N PHE A 192 -3.10 -11.75 -0.47
CA PHE A 192 -3.15 -10.60 0.43
C PHE A 192 -4.58 -10.26 0.87
N PHE A 193 -5.55 -10.40 -0.02
CA PHE A 193 -6.97 -10.15 0.26
C PHE A 193 -7.61 -11.31 1.02
N VAL A 194 -7.30 -12.56 0.63
CA VAL A 194 -7.69 -13.76 1.39
C VAL A 194 -7.09 -13.76 2.79
N GLY A 195 -5.83 -13.37 2.89
CA GLY A 195 -5.08 -13.36 4.14
C GLY A 195 -5.54 -12.32 5.14
N LYS A 196 -6.52 -11.45 4.87
CA LYS A 196 -7.04 -10.54 5.91
C LYS A 196 -7.62 -11.31 7.10
N THR A 197 -7.49 -10.76 8.29
CA THR A 197 -8.08 -11.32 9.52
C THR A 197 -9.57 -11.02 9.58
N ASP A 198 -10.30 -11.77 10.39
CA ASP A 198 -11.75 -11.61 10.51
C ASP A 198 -12.09 -10.34 11.30
N GLU A 199 -11.24 -9.96 12.26
CA GLU A 199 -11.29 -8.71 13.00
C GLU A 199 -11.13 -7.51 12.06
N PHE A 200 -10.19 -7.58 11.11
CA PHE A 200 -10.03 -6.54 10.11
C PHE A 200 -11.28 -6.44 9.23
N ARG A 201 -11.81 -7.58 8.76
CA ARG A 201 -13.05 -7.58 7.96
C ARG A 201 -14.22 -7.00 8.73
N LYS A 202 -14.41 -7.41 9.98
CA LYS A 202 -15.45 -6.91 10.87
C LYS A 202 -15.37 -5.39 11.02
N THR A 203 -14.17 -4.85 11.22
CA THR A 203 -13.94 -3.40 11.32
C THR A 203 -14.44 -2.65 10.08
N TRP A 204 -14.28 -3.23 8.89
CA TRP A 204 -14.68 -2.61 7.62
C TRP A 204 -15.97 -3.18 7.05
N GLY A 205 -16.92 -3.57 7.91
CA GLY A 205 -18.24 -4.03 7.53
C GLY A 205 -18.23 -5.24 6.60
N GLY A 206 -17.23 -6.13 6.72
CA GLY A 206 -17.04 -7.32 5.88
C GLY A 206 -16.02 -7.15 4.74
N PHE A 207 -15.43 -5.96 4.55
CA PHE A 207 -14.42 -5.74 3.50
C PHE A 207 -13.00 -6.11 3.98
N PRO A 208 -12.15 -6.72 3.13
CA PRO A 208 -12.50 -7.24 1.83
C PRO A 208 -13.33 -8.52 1.92
N PRO A 209 -14.30 -8.72 1.02
CA PRO A 209 -15.18 -9.88 1.06
C PRO A 209 -14.38 -11.17 0.93
N VAL A 210 -14.73 -12.15 1.77
CA VAL A 210 -14.17 -13.51 1.70
C VAL A 210 -14.58 -14.21 0.39
N SER A 211 -15.73 -13.80 -0.19
CA SER A 211 -16.40 -14.44 -1.31
C SER A 211 -15.94 -14.00 -2.70
N ILE A 212 -14.74 -13.43 -2.84
CA ILE A 212 -14.05 -13.56 -4.12
C ILE A 212 -13.69 -15.05 -4.19
N GLY A 213 -14.50 -15.89 -4.84
CA GLY A 213 -14.25 -17.31 -5.13
C GLY A 213 -14.07 -18.29 -3.95
N THR A 214 -14.75 -19.44 -3.98
CA THR A 214 -14.51 -20.56 -3.04
C THR A 214 -13.19 -21.29 -3.29
N ASN A 215 -12.47 -20.97 -4.37
CA ASN A 215 -11.14 -21.46 -4.69
C ASN A 215 -10.27 -20.37 -5.36
N ALA A 216 -8.95 -20.62 -5.43
CA ALA A 216 -7.95 -19.68 -5.96
C ALA A 216 -8.19 -19.25 -7.42
N ARG A 217 -8.85 -20.07 -8.25
CA ARG A 217 -9.10 -19.77 -9.66
C ARG A 217 -10.19 -18.72 -9.85
N GLU A 218 -11.29 -18.83 -9.12
CA GLU A 218 -12.37 -17.82 -9.16
C GLU A 218 -11.89 -16.47 -8.60
N GLN A 219 -10.95 -16.50 -7.66
CA GLN A 219 -10.25 -15.31 -7.19
C GLN A 219 -9.40 -14.68 -8.28
N ALA A 220 -8.59 -15.48 -8.97
CA ALA A 220 -7.79 -15.02 -10.09
C ALA A 220 -8.68 -14.37 -11.16
N LYS A 221 -9.78 -15.01 -11.56
CA LYS A 221 -10.75 -14.44 -12.53
C LYS A 221 -11.29 -13.08 -12.07
N THR A 222 -11.67 -12.96 -10.81
CA THR A 222 -12.24 -11.71 -10.28
C THR A 222 -11.21 -10.58 -10.21
N VAL A 223 -9.97 -10.88 -9.80
CA VAL A 223 -8.91 -9.87 -9.79
C VAL A 223 -8.53 -9.49 -11.22
N PHE A 224 -8.45 -10.46 -12.13
CA PHE A 224 -8.16 -10.24 -13.54
C PHE A 224 -9.23 -9.39 -14.24
N SER A 225 -10.51 -9.62 -13.98
CA SER A 225 -11.58 -8.80 -14.57
C SER A 225 -11.53 -7.33 -14.13
N ARG A 226 -10.91 -7.06 -12.97
CA ARG A 226 -10.69 -5.70 -12.44
C ARG A 226 -9.48 -5.00 -13.05
N THR A 227 -8.64 -5.67 -13.84
CA THR A 227 -7.46 -5.06 -14.46
C THR A 227 -7.76 -4.50 -15.85
N LYS A 228 -9.01 -4.06 -16.07
CA LYS A 228 -9.49 -3.45 -17.32
C LYS A 228 -9.55 -1.92 -17.20
N PRO A 229 -9.36 -1.16 -18.30
CA PRO A 229 -9.53 0.29 -18.30
C PRO A 229 -10.85 0.74 -17.66
N GLY A 230 -10.81 1.86 -16.92
CA GLY A 230 -11.96 2.38 -16.17
C GLY A 230 -12.17 1.74 -14.80
N ASN A 231 -11.33 0.76 -14.41
CA ASN A 231 -11.34 0.17 -13.08
C ASN A 231 -10.17 0.71 -12.23
N LYS A 232 -10.42 1.15 -11.00
CA LYS A 232 -9.37 1.67 -10.09
C LYS A 232 -8.20 0.71 -9.86
N TRP A 233 -8.43 -0.60 -9.98
CA TRP A 233 -7.37 -1.59 -9.84
C TRP A 233 -6.42 -1.59 -11.03
N PHE A 234 -6.93 -1.27 -12.23
CA PHE A 234 -6.11 -1.02 -13.41
C PHE A 234 -5.25 0.22 -13.22
N ASP A 235 -5.77 1.30 -12.65
CA ASP A 235 -4.99 2.53 -12.40
C ASP A 235 -3.75 2.28 -11.51
N MET A 236 -3.81 1.25 -10.66
CA MET A 236 -2.70 0.82 -9.78
C MET A 236 -1.71 -0.16 -10.45
N THR A 237 -1.90 -0.50 -11.74
CA THR A 237 -0.98 -1.37 -12.52
C THR A 237 -0.27 -0.57 -13.61
N LEU A 238 -0.80 -0.53 -14.84
CA LEU A 238 -0.10 0.04 -16.00
C LEU A 238 0.00 1.58 -15.93
N PRO A 239 -1.11 2.32 -15.65
CA PRO A 239 -1.06 3.77 -15.49
C PRO A 239 -0.13 4.20 -14.36
N TYR A 240 -0.08 3.43 -13.26
CA TYR A 240 0.88 3.66 -12.20
C TYR A 240 2.32 3.69 -12.71
N VAL A 241 2.73 2.66 -13.45
CA VAL A 241 4.09 2.57 -13.97
C VAL A 241 4.36 3.68 -14.96
N LYS A 242 3.40 3.97 -15.86
CA LYS A 242 3.52 5.07 -16.82
C LYS A 242 3.75 6.42 -16.14
N SER A 243 2.93 6.77 -15.14
CA SER A 243 3.07 8.06 -14.47
C SER A 243 4.40 8.20 -13.71
N TRP A 244 4.90 7.14 -13.06
CA TRP A 244 6.20 7.21 -12.38
C TRP A 244 7.39 7.20 -13.35
N TRP A 245 7.25 6.57 -14.52
CA TRP A 245 8.27 6.59 -15.56
C TRP A 245 8.48 7.99 -16.16
N GLU A 246 7.40 8.76 -16.29
CA GLU A 246 7.43 10.14 -16.81
C GLU A 246 8.26 11.09 -15.94
N VAL A 247 8.40 10.80 -14.64
CA VAL A 247 9.13 11.64 -13.68
C VAL A 247 10.35 10.93 -13.08
N LYS A 248 10.76 9.80 -13.65
CA LYS A 248 11.84 8.97 -13.09
C LYS A 248 13.22 9.64 -13.08
N ASP A 249 13.38 10.68 -13.90
CA ASP A 249 14.63 11.42 -14.08
C ASP A 249 14.69 12.66 -13.17
N GLU A 250 13.65 12.92 -12.35
CA GLU A 250 13.68 13.95 -11.32
C GLU A 250 14.61 13.57 -10.17
N ASP A 251 15.40 14.53 -9.66
CA ASP A 251 16.44 14.29 -8.64
C ASP A 251 15.90 13.66 -7.34
N ASN A 252 14.62 13.91 -7.03
CA ASN A 252 13.97 13.39 -5.83
C ASN A 252 13.12 12.14 -6.08
N VAL A 253 13.25 11.49 -7.23
CA VAL A 253 12.55 10.26 -7.60
C VAL A 253 13.54 9.14 -7.90
N LEU A 254 13.37 7.99 -7.24
CA LEU A 254 14.06 6.75 -7.56
C LEU A 254 13.03 5.70 -7.97
N LEU A 255 12.96 5.43 -9.28
CA LEU A 255 12.15 4.33 -9.81
C LEU A 255 12.96 3.03 -9.84
N LEU A 256 12.42 1.99 -9.20
CA LEU A 256 12.99 0.64 -9.10
C LEU A 256 12.07 -0.39 -9.75
N HIS A 257 12.66 -1.53 -10.10
CA HIS A 257 11.92 -2.70 -10.56
C HIS A 257 12.15 -3.88 -9.62
N TYR A 258 11.07 -4.57 -9.24
CA TYR A 258 11.12 -5.72 -8.33
C TYR A 258 12.03 -6.84 -8.84
N SER A 259 12.00 -7.14 -10.15
CA SER A 259 12.86 -8.17 -10.74
C SER A 259 14.35 -7.85 -10.61
N ASP A 260 14.71 -6.58 -10.77
CA ASP A 260 16.09 -6.12 -10.67
C ASP A 260 16.57 -6.25 -9.22
N ALA A 261 15.74 -5.84 -8.26
CA ALA A 261 16.05 -5.96 -6.84
C ALA A 261 16.18 -7.42 -6.37
N VAL A 262 15.39 -8.34 -6.94
CA VAL A 262 15.54 -9.78 -6.66
C VAL A 262 16.83 -10.33 -7.25
N LYS A 263 17.20 -9.88 -8.45
CA LYS A 263 18.42 -10.33 -9.15
C LYS A 263 19.68 -9.81 -8.47
N ASP A 264 19.68 -8.54 -8.05
CA ASP A 264 20.81 -7.86 -7.45
C ASP A 264 20.36 -6.96 -6.28
N LEU A 265 20.21 -7.60 -5.12
CA LEU A 265 19.89 -6.89 -3.88
C LEU A 265 21.05 -6.00 -3.42
N ASP A 266 22.28 -6.43 -3.64
CA ASP A 266 23.48 -5.72 -3.21
C ASP A 266 23.57 -4.34 -3.88
N GLY A 267 23.48 -4.32 -5.22
CA GLY A 267 23.44 -3.10 -6.02
C GLY A 267 22.19 -2.27 -5.76
N THR A 268 21.04 -2.89 -5.49
CA THR A 268 19.81 -2.17 -5.11
C THR A 268 19.96 -1.44 -3.78
N VAL A 269 20.53 -2.07 -2.76
CA VAL A 269 20.80 -1.42 -1.47
C VAL A 269 21.76 -0.25 -1.65
N LYS A 270 22.82 -0.42 -2.44
CA LYS A 270 23.75 0.67 -2.77
C LYS A 270 23.04 1.84 -3.44
N LYS A 271 22.22 1.56 -4.48
CA LYS A 271 21.44 2.58 -5.20
C LYS A 271 20.50 3.35 -4.27
N ILE A 272 19.83 2.66 -3.34
CA ILE A 272 18.94 3.32 -2.37
C ILE A 272 19.76 4.14 -1.36
N ALA A 273 20.89 3.64 -0.86
CA ALA A 273 21.73 4.35 0.08
C ALA A 273 22.29 5.65 -0.52
N ASP A 274 22.78 5.57 -1.76
CA ASP A 274 23.25 6.73 -2.52
C ASP A 274 22.11 7.74 -2.73
N PHE A 275 20.93 7.29 -3.16
CA PHE A 275 19.75 8.16 -3.33
C PHE A 275 19.29 8.81 -2.03
N LEU A 276 19.46 8.17 -0.88
CA LEU A 276 19.09 8.69 0.43
C LEU A 276 20.20 9.52 1.11
N ASP A 277 21.33 9.72 0.44
CA ASP A 277 22.53 10.39 0.98
C ASP A 277 23.03 9.74 2.29
N VAL A 278 22.98 8.40 2.37
CA VAL A 278 23.44 7.64 3.54
C VAL A 278 24.69 6.84 3.22
N GLU A 279 25.81 7.26 3.80
CA GLU A 279 27.06 6.50 3.71
C GLU A 279 27.02 5.23 4.57
N LEU A 280 27.23 4.09 3.89
CA LEU A 280 27.40 2.78 4.50
C LEU A 280 28.86 2.32 4.33
N SER A 281 29.52 1.97 5.44
CA SER A 281 30.79 1.22 5.35
C SER A 281 30.53 -0.17 4.74
N PRO A 282 31.57 -0.88 4.27
CA PRO A 282 31.42 -2.24 3.77
C PRO A 282 30.70 -3.18 4.76
N GLU A 283 30.98 -3.04 6.06
CA GLU A 283 30.30 -3.86 7.08
C GLU A 283 28.82 -3.49 7.22
N HIS A 284 28.50 -2.19 7.27
CA HIS A 284 27.11 -1.75 7.35
C HIS A 284 26.31 -2.16 6.11
N HIS A 285 26.89 -2.02 4.91
CA HIS A 285 26.26 -2.41 3.66
C HIS A 285 25.97 -3.92 3.65
N ALA A 286 26.95 -4.77 3.95
CA ALA A 286 26.73 -6.21 4.04
C ALA A 286 25.65 -6.59 5.06
N LYS A 287 25.60 -5.92 6.22
CA LYS A 287 24.59 -6.13 7.25
C LYS A 287 23.19 -5.74 6.77
N VAL A 288 23.06 -4.60 6.08
CA VAL A 288 21.79 -4.15 5.49
C VAL A 288 21.31 -5.13 4.41
N VAL A 289 22.22 -5.58 3.53
CA VAL A 289 21.90 -6.57 2.48
C VAL A 289 21.39 -7.89 3.08
N ASP A 290 22.06 -8.43 4.10
CA ASP A 290 21.60 -9.66 4.78
C ASP A 290 20.19 -9.50 5.35
N ARG A 291 19.92 -8.38 6.04
CA ARG A 291 18.61 -8.12 6.64
C ARG A 291 17.51 -7.89 5.60
N CYS A 292 17.85 -7.20 4.53
CA CYS A 292 16.96 -7.02 3.38
C CYS A 292 16.71 -8.30 2.59
N SER A 293 17.45 -9.39 2.84
CA SER A 293 17.25 -10.63 2.11
C SER A 293 15.87 -11.23 2.37
N TYR A 294 15.35 -11.92 1.36
CA TYR A 294 14.11 -12.68 1.51
C TYR A 294 14.18 -13.66 2.68
N LYS A 295 15.32 -14.33 2.88
CA LYS A 295 15.52 -15.29 3.97
C LYS A 295 15.34 -14.63 5.33
N TYR A 296 15.97 -13.49 5.57
CA TYR A 296 15.84 -12.77 6.84
C TYR A 296 14.41 -12.28 7.06
N MET A 297 13.84 -11.56 6.08
CA MET A 297 12.48 -11.03 6.19
C MET A 297 11.43 -12.14 6.38
N LYS A 298 11.61 -13.29 5.74
CA LYS A 298 10.73 -14.46 5.92
C LYS A 298 10.83 -15.00 7.35
N GLY A 299 12.03 -15.11 7.90
CA GLY A 299 12.24 -15.50 9.31
C GLY A 299 11.66 -14.49 10.31
N LYS A 300 11.54 -13.23 9.91
CA LYS A 300 10.99 -12.12 10.72
C LYS A 300 9.60 -11.66 10.24
N GLN A 301 8.83 -12.53 9.59
CA GLN A 301 7.56 -12.15 8.94
C GLN A 301 6.57 -11.42 9.85
N HIS A 302 6.61 -11.68 11.16
CA HIS A 302 5.75 -11.08 12.16
C HIS A 302 5.89 -9.54 12.29
N LEU A 303 7.00 -8.97 11.81
CA LEU A 303 7.25 -7.51 11.78
C LEU A 303 6.57 -6.80 10.58
N PHE A 304 5.98 -7.57 9.66
CA PHE A 304 5.50 -7.09 8.37
C PHE A 304 4.01 -7.35 8.15
N GLU A 305 3.31 -7.76 9.20
CA GLU A 305 1.90 -8.18 9.13
C GLU A 305 0.91 -7.03 9.39
N TYR A 306 1.43 -5.82 9.62
CA TYR A 306 0.72 -4.56 9.81
C TYR A 306 -0.26 -4.58 11.00
N GLN A 307 -0.07 -3.59 11.86
CA GLN A 307 -0.96 -3.33 13.00
C GLN A 307 -1.88 -2.14 12.75
N MET A 308 -2.89 -1.97 13.62
CA MET A 308 -3.77 -0.81 13.68
C MET A 308 -3.66 -0.10 15.04
N PRO A 309 -2.48 0.44 15.40
CA PRO A 309 -2.21 1.02 16.73
C PRO A 309 -3.09 2.23 17.11
N LEU A 310 -3.73 2.88 16.14
CA LEU A 310 -4.54 4.09 16.32
C LEU A 310 -6.03 3.76 16.50
N ASN A 311 -6.41 2.49 16.35
CA ASN A 311 -7.76 2.04 16.59
C ASN A 311 -7.82 1.25 17.91
N ARG A 312 -8.28 1.93 18.98
CA ARG A 312 -8.45 1.31 20.31
C ARG A 312 -9.54 0.25 20.36
N GLU A 313 -10.46 0.25 19.41
CA GLU A 313 -11.54 -0.74 19.30
C GLU A 313 -11.13 -1.96 18.48
N PHE A 314 -9.95 -1.93 17.85
CA PHE A 314 -9.43 -3.07 17.12
C PHE A 314 -8.89 -4.12 18.10
N ASP A 315 -9.68 -5.17 18.31
CA ASP A 315 -9.35 -6.33 19.14
C ASP A 315 -8.34 -7.29 18.46
N GLY A 316 -8.08 -7.10 17.18
CA GLY A 316 -7.08 -7.84 16.41
C GLY A 316 -5.66 -7.37 16.69
N LYS A 317 -4.70 -8.31 16.71
CA LYS A 317 -3.27 -7.95 16.79
C LYS A 317 -2.71 -7.45 15.45
N ARG A 318 -3.26 -7.93 14.33
CA ARG A 318 -2.71 -7.74 12.97
C ARG A 318 -3.83 -7.74 11.94
N ILE A 319 -3.61 -7.08 10.80
CA ILE A 319 -4.63 -6.99 9.74
C ILE A 319 -4.61 -8.19 8.79
N VAL A 320 -3.51 -8.95 8.76
CA VAL A 320 -3.37 -10.18 7.97
C VAL A 320 -2.96 -11.38 8.84
N LYS A 321 -3.31 -12.57 8.38
CA LYS A 321 -2.85 -13.86 8.88
C LYS A 321 -1.36 -14.02 8.60
N SER A 322 -0.66 -14.67 9.52
CA SER A 322 0.78 -14.83 9.41
C SER A 322 1.21 -15.56 8.13
N GLY A 323 2.30 -15.09 7.53
CA GLY A 323 2.81 -15.59 6.24
C GLY A 323 2.11 -15.06 4.97
N SER A 324 1.07 -14.24 5.11
CA SER A 324 0.36 -13.65 3.94
C SER A 324 1.12 -12.49 3.28
N MET A 325 2.04 -11.84 4.00
CA MET A 325 2.76 -10.66 3.52
C MET A 325 4.08 -11.02 2.82
N ILE A 326 4.93 -11.83 3.46
CA ILE A 326 6.20 -12.32 2.89
C ILE A 326 6.00 -13.77 2.44
N ARG A 327 5.69 -14.00 1.16
CA ARG A 327 5.27 -15.33 0.66
C ARG A 327 6.41 -16.15 0.05
N LYS A 328 6.89 -15.75 -1.15
CA LYS A 328 7.90 -16.47 -1.95
C LYS A 328 9.15 -15.64 -2.30
N GLY A 329 9.06 -14.30 -2.34
CA GLY A 329 10.20 -13.44 -2.65
C GLY A 329 10.71 -13.54 -4.09
N THR A 330 9.91 -14.04 -5.03
CA THR A 330 10.30 -14.22 -6.44
C THR A 330 9.16 -13.89 -7.40
N ASN A 331 9.45 -13.90 -8.71
CA ASN A 331 8.51 -13.72 -9.81
C ASN A 331 7.95 -15.05 -10.32
N GLY A 332 6.93 -14.98 -11.19
CA GLY A 332 6.37 -16.13 -11.91
C GLY A 332 5.09 -16.72 -11.33
N ASP A 333 4.47 -16.10 -10.31
CA ASP A 333 3.17 -16.54 -9.83
C ASP A 333 2.04 -16.20 -10.81
N GLY A 334 2.21 -15.20 -11.68
CA GLY A 334 1.25 -14.92 -12.75
C GLY A 334 0.92 -16.18 -13.57
N LYS A 335 1.95 -16.96 -13.94
CA LYS A 335 1.81 -18.23 -14.69
C LYS A 335 1.13 -19.35 -13.91
N VAL A 336 1.03 -19.22 -12.58
CA VAL A 336 0.38 -20.20 -11.72
C VAL A 336 -1.11 -19.89 -11.54
N PHE A 337 -1.48 -18.61 -11.54
CA PHE A 337 -2.85 -18.17 -11.25
C PHE A 337 -3.71 -17.94 -12.50
N PHE A 338 -3.10 -17.63 -13.65
CA PHE A 338 -3.81 -17.27 -14.89
C PHE A 338 -3.61 -18.31 -15.98
N THR A 339 -4.63 -18.48 -16.84
CA THR A 339 -4.55 -19.38 -18.01
C THR A 339 -3.76 -18.73 -19.14
N ASP A 340 -3.31 -19.53 -20.11
CA ASP A 340 -2.58 -19.01 -21.27
C ASP A 340 -3.41 -17.99 -22.06
N GLU A 341 -4.74 -18.16 -22.14
CA GLU A 341 -5.64 -17.20 -22.77
C GLU A 341 -5.72 -15.88 -22.00
N GLU A 342 -5.78 -15.93 -20.66
CA GLU A 342 -5.79 -14.73 -19.81
C GLU A 342 -4.44 -13.99 -19.89
N ILE A 343 -3.33 -14.73 -19.93
CA ILE A 343 -1.99 -14.17 -20.12
C ILE A 343 -1.89 -13.48 -21.48
N ALA A 344 -2.34 -14.14 -22.56
CA ALA A 344 -2.36 -13.56 -23.89
C ALA A 344 -3.25 -12.30 -23.98
N GLU A 345 -4.45 -12.34 -23.38
CA GLU A 345 -5.33 -11.17 -23.29
C GLU A 345 -4.66 -10.01 -22.55
N PHE A 346 -3.95 -10.30 -21.47
CA PHE A 346 -3.26 -9.27 -20.70
C PHE A 346 -2.05 -8.69 -21.45
N ASN A 347 -1.25 -9.54 -22.09
CA ASN A 347 -0.11 -9.09 -22.90
C ASN A 347 -0.57 -8.14 -24.01
N LYS A 348 -1.66 -8.49 -24.71
CA LYS A 348 -2.27 -7.61 -25.70
C LYS A 348 -2.73 -6.28 -25.08
N ARG A 349 -3.30 -6.31 -23.87
CA ARG A 349 -3.71 -5.10 -23.15
C ARG A 349 -2.53 -4.20 -22.78
N GLU A 350 -1.39 -4.78 -22.41
CA GLU A 350 -0.16 -4.01 -22.18
C GLU A 350 0.31 -3.33 -23.46
N GLU A 351 0.38 -4.09 -24.56
CA GLU A 351 0.77 -3.58 -25.88
C GLU A 351 -0.17 -2.46 -26.34
N ASP A 352 -1.48 -2.65 -26.22
CA ASP A 352 -2.48 -1.65 -26.57
C ASP A 352 -2.39 -0.39 -25.67
N PHE A 353 -2.01 -0.54 -24.40
CA PHE A 353 -1.91 0.59 -23.45
C PHE A 353 -0.62 1.41 -23.61
N TYR A 354 0.53 0.74 -23.73
CA TYR A 354 1.81 1.42 -23.91
C TYR A 354 2.01 1.88 -25.35
N GLY A 355 1.38 1.22 -26.32
CA GLY A 355 1.43 1.59 -27.72
C GLY A 355 2.86 1.58 -28.25
N GLU A 356 3.35 2.74 -28.66
CA GLU A 356 4.70 2.93 -29.20
C GLU A 356 5.78 3.09 -28.12
N ASP A 357 5.40 3.23 -26.84
CA ASP A 357 6.33 3.34 -25.71
C ASP A 357 6.96 1.96 -25.39
N ILE A 358 7.78 1.42 -26.29
CA ILE A 358 8.32 0.05 -26.17
C ILE A 358 9.28 -0.12 -25.00
N ASP A 359 10.04 0.93 -24.66
CA ASP A 359 11.04 0.88 -23.59
C ASP A 359 10.40 0.69 -22.21
N ILE A 360 9.30 1.40 -21.94
CA ILE A 360 8.56 1.23 -20.67
C ILE A 360 7.83 -0.12 -20.63
N LEU A 361 7.32 -0.61 -21.77
CA LEU A 361 6.68 -1.92 -21.85
C LEU A 361 7.70 -3.02 -21.51
N ASP A 362 8.84 -3.01 -22.17
CA ASP A 362 9.92 -3.98 -21.94
C ASP A 362 10.42 -3.92 -20.49
N TRP A 363 10.69 -2.70 -20.00
CA TRP A 363 11.11 -2.49 -18.62
C TRP A 363 10.06 -2.94 -17.60
N HIS A 364 8.77 -2.71 -17.84
CA HIS A 364 7.72 -3.15 -16.93
C HIS A 364 7.58 -4.68 -16.91
N ARG A 365 7.75 -5.35 -18.06
CA ARG A 365 7.68 -6.81 -18.14
C ARG A 365 8.90 -7.48 -17.51
N HIS A 366 10.08 -6.86 -17.62
CA HIS A 366 11.35 -7.57 -17.41
C HIS A 366 12.30 -6.91 -16.41
N GLY A 367 12.09 -5.63 -16.10
CA GLY A 367 13.06 -4.79 -15.40
C GLY A 367 14.13 -4.26 -16.35
N SER A 368 15.26 -3.84 -15.81
CA SER A 368 16.36 -3.23 -16.58
C SER A 368 17.20 -4.26 -17.36
N MET A 369 16.66 -5.45 -17.59
CA MET A 369 17.37 -6.55 -18.23
C MET A 369 17.54 -6.31 -19.74
N LYS A 370 18.76 -5.93 -20.12
CA LYS A 370 19.47 -6.61 -21.20
C LYS A 370 20.29 -7.76 -20.62
#